data_AF-A0A9X6AID4-F1
#
_entry.id   AF-A0A9X6AID4-F1
#
_cell.length_a   1.000
_cell.length_b   1.000
_cell.length_c   1.000
_cell.angle_alpha   90.00
_cell.angle_beta   90.00
_cell.angle_gamma   90.00
#
_symmetry.space_group_name_H-M   'P 1'
#
loop_
_entity.id
_entity.type
_entity.pdbx_description
1 polymer ?
#
loop_
_entity_poly.entity_id
_entity_poly.type
_entity_poly.pdbx_seq_one_letter_code
_entity_poly.pdbx_strand_id
1 'polypeptide(L)'
;VGPVSRHNLRGVSAAFPLGVLTAVTGVSGSGKSTLIGEVTEELEGVGRLVSVDQRPIGRTPRSNLATYTGLFDVVRKVFAGAEEARRRGYGVGRFSFNVAGGRCETCQGEGFVSVELLFLPSTYAPCPDCDGARYNPETLEVTYRGRNIAQVLDMTVEVAAEFFADTAPVARSLATLLDVGLGYLRLGQPA
;
A
#
# COMPACT_ATOMS: atom_id res chain seq x y z
N VAL A 1 9.05 -27.14 -16.81
CA VAL A 1 8.48 -26.07 -17.68
C VAL A 1 9.04 -26.22 -19.09
N GLY A 2 8.18 -26.18 -20.10
CA GLY A 2 8.55 -26.28 -21.52
C GLY A 2 8.10 -27.58 -22.21
N PRO A 3 8.40 -27.74 -23.50
CA PRO A 3 9.24 -26.86 -24.33
C PRO A 3 8.59 -25.51 -24.64
N VAL A 4 9.34 -24.42 -24.45
CA VAL A 4 8.90 -23.03 -24.69
C VAL A 4 9.51 -22.50 -25.99
N SER A 5 8.65 -22.10 -26.91
CA SER A 5 9.03 -21.50 -28.21
C SER A 5 8.44 -20.10 -28.41
N ARG A 6 8.15 -19.40 -27.31
CA ARG A 6 7.55 -18.07 -27.32
C ARG A 6 8.63 -16.98 -27.45
N HIS A 7 8.30 -15.89 -28.15
CA HIS A 7 9.22 -14.78 -28.45
C HIS A 7 10.52 -15.28 -29.08
N ASN A 8 11.66 -15.12 -28.40
CA ASN A 8 12.97 -15.53 -28.89
C ASN A 8 13.48 -16.86 -28.31
N LEU A 9 12.67 -17.55 -27.48
CA LEU A 9 13.01 -18.88 -26.99
C LEU A 9 12.82 -19.92 -28.11
N ARG A 10 13.74 -20.89 -28.19
CA ARG A 10 13.78 -21.91 -29.25
C ARG A 10 13.64 -23.31 -28.65
N GLY A 11 12.42 -23.72 -28.31
CA GLY A 11 12.13 -25.05 -27.74
C GLY A 11 12.78 -25.29 -26.38
N VAL A 12 12.95 -24.26 -25.56
CA VAL A 12 13.68 -24.33 -24.29
C VAL A 12 12.85 -25.08 -23.26
N SER A 13 13.45 -26.09 -22.61
CA SER A 13 12.86 -26.78 -21.45
C SER A 13 13.75 -26.58 -20.23
N ALA A 14 13.14 -26.26 -19.10
CA ALA A 14 13.84 -26.00 -17.84
C ALA A 14 13.13 -26.67 -16.65
N ALA A 15 13.92 -27.27 -15.77
CA ALA A 15 13.48 -27.75 -14.47
C ALA A 15 13.61 -26.63 -13.44
N PHE A 16 12.56 -26.43 -12.63
CA PHE A 16 12.56 -25.47 -11.53
C PHE A 16 12.48 -26.26 -10.22
N PRO A 17 13.59 -26.42 -9.48
CA PRO A 17 13.58 -27.15 -8.23
C PRO A 17 12.79 -26.38 -7.16
N LEU A 18 11.94 -27.10 -6.43
CA LEU A 18 11.18 -26.55 -5.31
C LEU A 18 12.00 -26.56 -4.02
N GLY A 19 11.67 -25.65 -3.09
CA GLY A 19 12.33 -25.57 -1.78
C GLY A 19 13.71 -24.91 -1.79
N VAL A 20 14.13 -24.32 -2.92
CA VAL A 20 15.43 -23.63 -3.06
C VAL A 20 15.28 -22.27 -3.72
N LEU A 21 16.22 -21.37 -3.45
CA LEU A 21 16.32 -20.08 -4.14
C LEU A 21 16.88 -20.29 -5.56
N THR A 22 16.02 -20.14 -6.57
CA THR A 22 16.40 -20.27 -7.98
C THR A 22 16.56 -18.88 -8.61
N ALA A 23 17.71 -18.62 -9.23
CA ALA A 23 17.98 -17.40 -9.97
C ALA A 23 18.05 -17.68 -11.48
N VAL A 24 17.25 -16.97 -12.28
CA VAL A 24 17.32 -17.00 -13.75
C VAL A 24 18.07 -15.76 -14.24
N THR A 25 19.25 -15.96 -14.82
CA THR A 25 20.17 -14.89 -15.22
C THR A 25 20.40 -14.86 -16.73
N GLY A 26 21.07 -13.81 -17.21
CA GLY A 26 21.35 -13.59 -18.64
C GLY A 26 21.21 -12.13 -19.06
N VAL A 27 21.74 -11.79 -20.23
CA VAL A 27 21.71 -10.43 -20.79
C VAL A 27 20.29 -9.92 -21.04
N SER A 28 20.10 -8.60 -21.16
CA SER A 28 18.81 -8.04 -21.55
C SER A 28 18.34 -8.62 -22.89
N GLY A 29 17.05 -8.95 -22.98
CA GLY A 29 16.49 -9.59 -24.17
C GLY A 29 16.79 -11.08 -24.33
N SER A 30 17.49 -11.75 -23.42
CA SER A 30 17.79 -13.19 -23.54
C SER A 30 16.58 -14.14 -23.36
N GLY A 31 15.38 -13.61 -23.11
CA GLY A 31 14.16 -14.40 -22.92
C GLY A 31 13.84 -14.80 -21.47
N LYS A 32 14.54 -14.24 -20.47
CA LYS A 32 14.31 -14.53 -19.02
C LYS A 32 12.84 -14.35 -18.62
N SER A 33 12.27 -13.18 -18.90
CA SER A 33 10.88 -12.88 -18.54
C SER A 33 9.88 -13.77 -19.29
N THR A 34 10.20 -14.14 -20.53
CA THR A 34 9.39 -15.10 -21.28
C THR A 34 9.42 -16.47 -20.63
N LEU A 35 10.59 -16.98 -20.24
CA LEU A 35 10.71 -18.29 -19.58
C LEU A 35 10.00 -18.32 -18.22
N ILE A 36 10.21 -17.29 -17.38
CA ILE A 36 9.56 -17.19 -16.06
C ILE A 36 8.04 -17.06 -16.19
N GLY A 37 7.55 -16.37 -17.24
CA GLY A 37 6.12 -16.24 -17.50
C GLY A 37 5.39 -17.54 -17.81
N GLU A 38 6.11 -18.63 -18.11
CA GLU A 38 5.55 -19.97 -18.33
C GLU A 38 5.54 -20.82 -17.04
N VAL A 39 6.01 -20.28 -15.91
CA VAL A 39 5.85 -20.93 -14.60
C VAL A 39 4.42 -20.68 -14.11
N THR A 40 3.62 -21.73 -14.01
CA THR A 40 2.21 -21.68 -13.60
C THR A 40 1.96 -22.54 -12.35
N GLU A 41 0.75 -22.47 -11.79
CA GLU A 41 0.33 -23.35 -10.68
C GLU A 41 0.20 -24.83 -11.08
N GLU A 42 0.26 -25.15 -12.37
CA GLU A 42 0.26 -26.53 -12.87
C GLU A 42 1.59 -27.24 -12.65
N LEU A 43 2.62 -26.52 -12.17
CA LEU A 43 3.89 -27.13 -11.82
C LEU A 43 3.72 -28.08 -10.63
N GLU A 44 4.07 -29.35 -10.84
CA GLU A 44 3.94 -30.40 -9.84
C GLU A 44 4.63 -30.00 -8.52
N GLY A 45 3.90 -30.16 -7.40
CA GLY A 45 4.38 -29.77 -6.07
C GLY A 45 4.14 -28.31 -5.67
N VAL A 46 3.57 -27.48 -6.56
CA VAL A 46 3.18 -26.10 -6.24
C VAL A 46 1.70 -26.03 -5.85
N GLY A 47 1.41 -25.64 -4.60
CA GLY A 47 0.03 -25.44 -4.13
C GLY A 47 -0.51 -24.02 -4.31
N ARG A 48 0.38 -23.02 -4.46
CA ARG A 48 0.03 -21.61 -4.66
C ARG A 48 1.19 -20.89 -5.34
N LEU A 49 0.91 -20.16 -6.41
CA LEU A 49 1.90 -19.29 -7.06
C LEU A 49 1.65 -17.83 -6.68
N VAL A 50 2.67 -17.16 -6.15
CA VAL A 50 2.63 -15.73 -5.87
C VAL A 50 3.65 -15.02 -6.76
N SER A 51 3.16 -14.20 -7.68
CA SER A 51 4.00 -13.34 -8.52
C SER A 51 4.09 -11.95 -7.92
N VAL A 52 5.31 -11.51 -7.61
CA VAL A 52 5.61 -10.14 -7.17
C VAL A 52 6.36 -9.44 -8.31
N ASP A 53 5.83 -8.30 -8.76
CA ASP A 53 6.40 -7.52 -9.86
C ASP A 53 6.54 -6.04 -9.50
N GLN A 54 6.98 -5.22 -10.46
CA GLN A 54 7.22 -3.78 -10.27
C GLN A 54 6.07 -2.90 -10.76
N ARG A 55 4.88 -3.47 -10.99
CA ARG A 55 3.71 -2.65 -11.34
C ARG A 55 3.30 -1.80 -10.13
N PRO A 56 2.82 -0.57 -10.34
CA PRO A 56 2.33 0.27 -9.25
C PRO A 56 1.26 -0.45 -8.42
N ILE A 57 1.32 -0.30 -7.10
CA ILE A 57 0.34 -0.92 -6.17
C ILE A 57 -1.06 -0.32 -6.31
N GLY A 58 -1.17 0.88 -6.87
CA GLY A 58 -2.42 1.52 -7.24
C GLY A 58 -2.22 2.56 -8.33
N ARG A 59 -3.31 3.05 -8.91
CA ARG A 59 -3.31 4.10 -9.93
C ARG A 59 -3.88 5.43 -9.43
N THR A 60 -4.20 5.50 -8.14
CA THR A 60 -4.84 6.67 -7.52
C THR A 60 -4.13 7.02 -6.21
N PRO A 61 -4.16 8.30 -5.79
CA PRO A 61 -3.56 8.73 -4.52
C PRO A 61 -4.17 8.08 -3.27
N ARG A 62 -5.29 7.38 -3.42
CA ARG A 62 -5.97 6.64 -2.34
C ARG A 62 -5.27 5.33 -2.02
N SER A 63 -4.49 4.79 -2.96
CA SER A 63 -3.65 3.62 -2.70
C SER A 63 -2.36 4.11 -2.05
N ASN A 64 -2.14 3.67 -0.82
CA ASN A 64 -0.94 3.94 -0.04
C ASN A 64 -0.53 2.69 0.73
N LEU A 65 0.63 2.76 1.37
CA LEU A 65 1.21 1.65 2.12
C LEU A 65 0.25 1.10 3.19
N ALA A 66 -0.45 1.97 3.92
CA ALA A 66 -1.38 1.59 4.96
C ALA A 66 -2.60 0.83 4.42
N THR A 67 -3.15 1.26 3.28
CA THR A 67 -4.29 0.59 2.64
C THR A 67 -3.89 -0.73 1.99
N TYR A 68 -2.75 -0.80 1.31
CA TYR A 68 -2.30 -1.99 0.59
C TYR A 68 -1.95 -3.15 1.53
N THR A 69 -1.37 -2.84 2.68
CA THR A 69 -0.98 -3.85 3.69
C THR A 69 -2.13 -4.26 4.61
N GLY A 70 -3.31 -3.64 4.49
CA GLY A 70 -4.45 -3.82 5.41
C GLY A 70 -4.25 -3.19 6.80
N LEU A 71 -3.09 -2.57 7.06
CA LEU A 71 -2.76 -1.87 8.29
C LEU A 71 -3.84 -0.83 8.67
N PHE A 72 -4.33 -0.11 7.67
CA PHE A 72 -5.24 1.01 7.87
C PHE A 72 -6.57 0.59 8.50
N ASP A 73 -7.03 -0.65 8.28
CA ASP A 73 -8.25 -1.16 8.91
C ASP A 73 -8.10 -1.28 10.43
N VAL A 74 -6.92 -1.66 10.90
CA VAL A 74 -6.63 -1.72 12.33
C VAL A 74 -6.54 -0.31 12.91
N VAL A 75 -5.84 0.60 12.22
CA VAL A 75 -5.74 2.01 12.64
C VAL A 75 -7.14 2.62 12.80
N ARG A 76 -8.03 2.46 11.81
CA ARG A 76 -9.40 2.99 11.89
C ARG A 76 -10.20 2.42 13.07
N LYS A 77 -10.01 1.13 13.40
CA LYS A 77 -10.64 0.51 14.57
C LYS A 77 -10.12 1.07 15.89
N VAL A 78 -8.81 1.32 15.98
CA VAL A 78 -8.20 1.96 17.16
C VAL A 78 -8.79 3.34 17.40
N PHE A 79 -8.89 4.17 16.36
CA PHE A 79 -9.47 5.52 16.46
C PHE A 79 -10.97 5.50 16.79
N ALA A 80 -11.77 4.61 16.19
CA ALA A 80 -13.17 4.42 16.57
C ALA A 80 -13.34 3.91 18.02
N GLY A 81 -12.32 3.25 18.56
CA GLY A 81 -12.27 2.81 19.94
C GLY A 81 -11.93 3.90 20.95
N ALA A 82 -11.44 5.07 20.52
CA ALA A 82 -11.07 6.17 21.42
C ALA A 82 -12.30 6.75 22.15
N GLU A 83 -12.11 7.21 23.38
CA GLU A 83 -13.19 7.76 24.22
C GLU A 83 -13.93 8.90 23.52
N GLU A 84 -13.18 9.83 22.92
CA GLU A 84 -13.76 10.97 22.20
C GLU A 84 -14.57 10.54 20.97
N ALA A 85 -14.11 9.53 20.24
CA ALA A 85 -14.85 8.97 19.12
C ALA A 85 -16.16 8.33 19.60
N ARG A 86 -16.13 7.55 20.69
CA ARG A 86 -17.32 6.93 21.28
C ARG A 86 -18.32 7.98 21.77
N ARG A 87 -17.84 9.03 22.44
CA ARG A 87 -18.68 10.14 22.94
C ARG A 87 -19.42 10.85 21.81
N ARG A 88 -18.79 10.99 20.64
CA ARG A 88 -19.37 11.61 19.44
C ARG A 88 -20.14 10.64 18.54
N GLY A 89 -20.20 9.35 18.90
CA GLY A 89 -20.85 8.32 18.07
C GLY A 89 -20.10 8.01 16.76
N TYR A 90 -18.80 8.26 16.69
CA TYR A 90 -18.00 8.01 15.49
C TYR A 90 -17.62 6.53 15.36
N GLY A 91 -18.10 5.90 14.29
CA GLY A 91 -17.69 4.55 13.89
C GLY A 91 -16.41 4.52 13.03
N VAL A 92 -15.98 3.32 12.67
CA VAL A 92 -14.79 3.07 11.82
C VAL A 92 -14.86 3.79 10.47
N GLY A 93 -16.08 4.01 9.94
CA GLY A 93 -16.32 4.75 8.70
C GLY A 93 -15.86 6.21 8.77
N ARG A 94 -15.98 6.88 9.94
CA ARG A 94 -15.53 8.26 10.14
C ARG A 94 -14.03 8.42 9.85
N PHE A 95 -13.25 7.40 10.15
CA PHE A 95 -11.80 7.40 10.02
C PHE A 95 -11.30 6.90 8.66
N SER A 96 -12.19 6.65 7.69
CA SER A 96 -11.83 6.28 6.33
C SER A 96 -11.91 7.49 5.40
N PHE A 97 -10.79 7.85 4.78
CA PHE A 97 -10.79 8.89 3.73
C PHE A 97 -11.48 8.44 2.44
N ASN A 98 -11.81 7.14 2.30
CA ASN A 98 -12.45 6.59 1.10
C ASN A 98 -13.99 6.72 1.11
N VAL A 99 -14.60 7.12 2.22
CA VAL A 99 -16.07 7.21 2.36
C VAL A 99 -16.46 8.57 2.92
N ALA A 100 -17.67 9.02 2.56
CA ALA A 100 -18.23 10.26 3.08
C ALA A 100 -18.43 10.20 4.60
N GLY A 101 -18.36 11.37 5.25
CA GLY A 101 -18.61 11.54 6.68
C GLY A 101 -17.45 12.21 7.41
N GLY A 102 -16.27 11.58 7.43
CA GLY A 102 -15.09 12.15 8.09
C GLY A 102 -13.99 12.65 7.17
N ARG A 103 -14.02 12.28 5.88
CA ARG A 103 -13.07 12.78 4.88
C ARG A 103 -13.29 14.26 4.59
N CYS A 104 -12.28 14.91 4.02
CA CYS A 104 -12.43 16.22 3.40
C CYS A 104 -13.25 16.07 2.11
N GLU A 105 -14.36 16.80 1.99
CA GLU A 105 -15.23 16.74 0.81
C GLU A 105 -14.66 17.52 -0.39
N THR A 106 -13.78 18.49 -0.17
CA THR A 106 -13.15 19.26 -1.26
C THR A 106 -12.23 18.40 -2.11
N CYS A 107 -11.33 17.64 -1.49
CA CYS A 107 -10.46 16.69 -2.20
C CYS A 107 -11.02 15.26 -2.21
N GLN A 108 -12.24 15.03 -1.73
CA GLN A 108 -12.85 13.70 -1.63
C GLN A 108 -11.95 12.65 -0.93
N GLY A 109 -11.16 13.09 0.06
CA GLY A 109 -10.21 12.27 0.80
C GLY A 109 -8.86 11.97 0.11
N GLU A 110 -8.57 12.57 -1.05
CA GLU A 110 -7.29 12.35 -1.75
C GLU A 110 -6.13 13.14 -1.13
N GLY A 111 -6.42 14.27 -0.48
CA GLY A 111 -5.42 15.19 0.07
C GLY A 111 -4.82 16.13 -0.98
N PHE A 112 -5.11 15.91 -2.25
CA PHE A 112 -4.64 16.73 -3.36
C PHE A 112 -5.81 17.12 -4.25
N VAL A 113 -5.65 18.21 -4.98
CA VAL A 113 -6.53 18.63 -6.07
C VAL A 113 -5.73 18.65 -7.36
N SER A 114 -6.35 18.18 -8.45
CA SER A 114 -5.75 18.25 -9.78
C SER A 114 -5.98 19.63 -10.37
N VAL A 115 -4.91 20.28 -10.81
CA VAL A 115 -4.97 21.52 -11.57
C VAL A 115 -4.71 21.18 -13.03
N GLU A 116 -5.72 21.36 -13.86
CA GLU A 116 -5.58 21.25 -15.31
C GLU A 116 -4.82 22.46 -15.86
N LEU A 117 -3.80 22.17 -16.65
CA LEU A 117 -2.98 23.15 -17.32
C LEU A 117 -3.14 22.92 -18.82
N LEU A 118 -3.43 23.99 -19.57
CA LEU A 118 -3.47 23.90 -21.03
C LEU A 118 -2.09 23.47 -21.55
N PHE A 119 -2.05 22.34 -22.26
CA PHE A 119 -0.88 21.75 -22.92
C PHE A 119 0.20 21.12 -22.00
N LEU A 120 -0.05 21.00 -20.69
CA LEU A 120 0.86 20.33 -19.75
C LEU A 120 0.15 19.18 -19.03
N PRO A 121 0.87 18.14 -18.57
CA PRO A 121 0.31 17.16 -17.67
C PRO A 121 -0.28 17.84 -16.44
N SER A 122 -1.45 17.39 -15.99
CA SER A 122 -2.08 17.89 -14.78
C SER A 122 -1.11 17.82 -13.61
N THR A 123 -1.11 18.87 -12.79
CA THR A 123 -0.29 18.93 -11.58
C THR A 123 -1.17 18.73 -10.36
N TYR A 124 -0.62 18.10 -9.33
CA TYR A 124 -1.31 17.87 -8.06
C TYR A 124 -0.80 18.88 -7.04
N ALA A 125 -1.70 19.64 -6.45
CA ALA A 125 -1.40 20.54 -5.34
C ALA A 125 -2.09 20.03 -4.06
N PRO A 126 -1.50 20.25 -2.86
CA PRO A 126 -2.19 19.98 -1.60
C PRO A 126 -3.57 20.63 -1.59
N CYS A 127 -4.57 19.93 -1.06
CA CYS A 127 -5.91 20.47 -0.96
C CYS A 127 -5.93 21.73 -0.07
N PRO A 128 -6.47 22.86 -0.53
CA PRO A 128 -6.45 24.11 0.23
C PRO A 128 -7.25 24.05 1.53
N ASP A 129 -8.24 23.15 1.63
CA ASP A 129 -9.15 23.09 2.78
C ASP A 129 -8.67 22.17 3.89
N CYS A 130 -7.90 21.13 3.55
CA CYS A 130 -7.37 20.19 4.55
C CYS A 130 -5.84 20.14 4.61
N ASP A 131 -5.15 20.92 3.78
CA ASP A 131 -3.69 20.96 3.68
C ASP A 131 -3.05 19.56 3.56
N GLY A 132 -3.66 18.70 2.75
CA GLY A 132 -3.21 17.32 2.57
C GLY A 132 -3.64 16.32 3.65
N ALA A 133 -4.31 16.76 4.73
CA ALA A 133 -4.70 15.88 5.83
C ALA A 133 -5.76 14.83 5.47
N ARG A 134 -6.53 15.03 4.39
CA ARG A 134 -7.60 14.12 3.87
C ARG A 134 -8.88 14.04 4.70
N TYR A 135 -8.94 14.70 5.85
CA TYR A 135 -10.08 14.65 6.77
C TYR A 135 -10.62 16.04 7.07
N ASN A 136 -11.88 16.10 7.53
CA ASN A 136 -12.46 17.32 8.09
C ASN A 136 -11.93 17.60 9.51
N PRO A 137 -11.99 18.87 9.97
CA PRO A 137 -11.46 19.26 11.28
C PRO A 137 -12.03 18.45 12.45
N GLU A 138 -13.31 18.12 12.43
CA GLU A 138 -13.96 17.40 13.54
C GLU A 138 -13.47 15.96 13.69
N THR A 139 -13.01 15.34 12.59
CA THR A 139 -12.37 14.01 12.64
C THR A 139 -10.95 14.11 13.18
N LEU A 140 -10.24 15.20 12.88
CA LEU A 140 -8.86 15.43 13.33
C LEU A 140 -8.76 15.79 14.82
N GLU A 141 -9.87 16.14 15.47
CA GLU A 141 -9.92 16.34 16.92
C GLU A 141 -9.79 15.02 17.71
N VAL A 142 -10.13 13.89 17.11
CA VAL A 142 -9.94 12.58 17.77
C VAL A 142 -8.48 12.18 17.69
N THR A 143 -7.89 11.94 18.87
CA THR A 143 -6.50 11.52 18.99
C THR A 143 -6.37 10.15 19.63
N TYR A 144 -5.31 9.44 19.26
CA TYR A 144 -4.82 8.23 19.91
C TYR A 144 -3.36 8.45 20.26
N ARG A 145 -2.98 8.24 21.53
CA ARG A 145 -1.62 8.53 22.04
C ARG A 145 -1.13 9.95 21.65
N GLY A 146 -2.02 10.94 21.71
CA GLY A 146 -1.72 12.34 21.38
C GLY A 146 -1.56 12.66 19.89
N ARG A 147 -1.88 11.72 18.99
CA ARG A 147 -1.80 11.91 17.53
C ARG A 147 -3.16 11.70 16.88
N ASN A 148 -3.54 12.57 15.95
CA ASN A 148 -4.72 12.35 15.12
C ASN A 148 -4.44 11.39 13.96
N ILE A 149 -5.48 10.97 13.24
CA ILE A 149 -5.33 9.96 12.20
C ILE A 149 -4.48 10.42 11.01
N ALA A 150 -4.51 11.72 10.65
CA ALA A 150 -3.68 12.25 9.58
C ALA A 150 -2.19 12.23 9.98
N GLN A 151 -1.88 12.59 11.23
CA GLN A 151 -0.52 12.51 11.77
C GLN A 151 -0.01 11.06 11.83
N VAL A 152 -0.87 10.09 12.13
CA VAL A 152 -0.51 8.67 12.06
C VAL A 152 -0.19 8.25 10.62
N LEU A 153 -0.98 8.69 9.64
CA LEU A 153 -0.70 8.43 8.23
C LEU A 153 0.59 9.13 7.74
N ASP A 154 1.00 10.22 8.38
CA ASP A 154 2.24 10.92 8.03
C ASP A 154 3.50 10.30 8.66
N MET A 155 3.36 9.34 9.58
CA MET A 155 4.49 8.61 10.17
C MET A 155 5.20 7.76 9.12
N THR A 156 6.53 7.68 9.23
CA THR A 156 7.31 6.65 8.56
C THR A 156 6.99 5.28 9.14
N VAL A 157 7.29 4.21 8.39
CA VAL A 157 7.15 2.83 8.88
C VAL A 157 7.93 2.61 10.18
N GLU A 158 9.13 3.17 10.29
CA GLU A 158 9.96 3.11 11.51
C GLU A 158 9.24 3.72 12.72
N VAL A 159 8.77 4.96 12.60
CA VAL A 159 8.05 5.65 13.69
C VAL A 159 6.74 4.93 14.02
N ALA A 160 6.03 4.45 13.00
CA ALA A 160 4.80 3.69 13.20
C ALA A 160 5.05 2.36 13.95
N ALA A 161 6.16 1.69 13.70
CA ALA A 161 6.50 0.42 14.33
C ALA A 161 6.68 0.59 15.84
N GLU A 162 7.34 1.66 16.26
CA GLU A 162 7.45 2.03 17.67
C GLU A 162 6.09 2.47 18.25
N PHE A 163 5.37 3.33 17.53
CA PHE A 163 4.09 3.87 17.97
C PHE A 163 3.02 2.78 18.20
N PHE A 164 3.05 1.71 17.41
CA PHE A 164 2.13 0.57 17.50
C PHE A 164 2.76 -0.72 18.05
N ALA A 165 3.89 -0.64 18.78
CA ALA A 165 4.59 -1.82 19.31
C ALA A 165 3.68 -2.76 20.11
N ASP A 166 2.73 -2.21 20.88
CA ASP A 166 1.78 -2.99 21.70
C ASP A 166 0.54 -3.48 20.93
N THR A 167 0.45 -3.20 19.64
CA THR A 167 -0.71 -3.53 18.78
C THR A 167 -0.34 -4.65 17.83
N ALA A 168 -0.42 -5.89 18.30
CA ALA A 168 0.05 -7.09 17.58
C ALA A 168 -0.41 -7.21 16.11
N PRO A 169 -1.68 -6.90 15.73
CA PRO A 169 -2.11 -6.98 14.32
C PRO A 169 -1.37 -6.01 13.39
N VAL A 170 -0.92 -4.87 13.92
CA VAL A 170 -0.18 -3.83 13.17
C VAL A 170 1.30 -4.17 13.10
N ALA A 171 1.87 -4.63 14.23
CA ALA A 171 3.30 -4.90 14.38
C ALA A 171 3.82 -5.88 13.32
N ARG A 172 3.03 -6.92 12.97
CA ARG A 172 3.43 -7.89 11.94
C ARG A 172 3.63 -7.24 10.56
N SER A 173 2.69 -6.40 10.11
CA SER A 173 2.80 -5.75 8.81
C SER A 173 3.95 -4.76 8.78
N LEU A 174 4.16 -3.99 9.86
CA LEU A 174 5.26 -3.04 9.96
C LEU A 174 6.62 -3.74 10.02
N ALA A 175 6.74 -4.86 10.74
CA ALA A 175 7.97 -5.66 10.77
C ALA A 175 8.36 -6.16 9.37
N THR A 176 7.40 -6.70 8.59
CA THR A 176 7.67 -7.11 7.20
C THR A 176 8.16 -5.94 6.33
N LEU A 177 7.60 -4.74 6.50
CA LEU A 177 8.04 -3.55 5.76
C LEU A 177 9.46 -3.11 6.16
N LEU A 178 9.83 -3.25 7.43
CA LEU A 178 11.18 -2.98 7.91
C LEU A 178 12.18 -4.00 7.36
N ASP A 179 11.82 -5.29 7.35
CA ASP A 179 12.68 -6.37 6.85
C ASP A 179 13.04 -6.22 5.36
N VAL A 180 12.13 -5.64 4.56
CA VAL A 180 12.36 -5.33 3.14
C VAL A 180 13.01 -3.96 2.90
N GLY A 181 13.34 -3.22 3.96
CA GLY A 181 14.03 -1.93 3.87
C GLY A 181 13.16 -0.71 3.55
N LEU A 182 11.84 -0.79 3.80
CA LEU A 182 10.90 0.30 3.52
C LEU A 182 10.61 1.20 4.74
N GLY A 183 11.51 1.22 5.72
CA GLY A 183 11.37 1.97 6.98
C GLY A 183 11.11 3.47 6.82
N TYR A 184 11.67 4.07 5.77
CA TYR A 184 11.61 5.50 5.48
C TYR A 184 10.30 5.96 4.82
N LEU A 185 9.48 5.05 4.29
CA LEU A 185 8.23 5.42 3.61
C LEU A 185 7.16 5.83 4.61
N ARG A 186 6.37 6.85 4.27
CA ARG A 186 5.21 7.23 5.09
C ARG A 186 4.02 6.32 4.85
N LEU A 187 3.26 6.01 5.89
CA LEU A 187 2.10 5.11 5.82
C LEU A 187 1.04 5.58 4.80
N GLY A 188 0.78 6.88 4.77
CA GLY A 188 -0.18 7.54 3.91
C GLY A 188 0.36 7.98 2.56
N GLN A 189 1.67 7.77 2.28
CA GLN A 189 2.30 8.20 1.04
C GLN A 189 1.57 7.58 -0.17
N PRO A 190 1.07 8.40 -1.10
CA PRO A 190 0.52 7.91 -2.36
C PRO A 190 1.49 6.98 -3.10
N ALA A 191 0.94 5.91 -3.66
CA ALA A 191 1.62 4.96 -4.54
C ALA A 191 1.98 5.53 -5.90
#